data_AF-A0A949ZZH4-F1
#
_entry.id   AF-A0A949ZZH4-F1
#
_cell.length_a   1.000
_cell.length_b   1.000
_cell.length_c   1.000
_cell.angle_alpha   90.00
_cell.angle_beta   90.00
_cell.angle_gamma   90.00
#
_symmetry.space_group_name_H-M   'P 1'
#
loop_
_entity.id
_entity.type
_entity.pdbx_description
1 polymer ?
#
loop_
_entity_poly.entity_id
_entity_poly.type
_entity_poly.pdbx_seq_one_letter_code
_entity_poly.pdbx_strand_id
1 'polypeptide(L)'
;MPFTAKKVSGNQVRVPDPRPGEATVISRYGKERAIVIHPSDFERLNQLEELLTGAAALEPITLSREAVRAHAEEGTPGEPITDPAVLAELFG
;
A
#
# COMPACT_ATOMS: atom_id res chain seq x y z
N MET A 1 -6.84 4.77 9.54
CA MET A 1 -7.78 5.87 9.28
C MET A 1 -7.90 6.07 7.78
N PRO A 2 -9.07 6.42 7.23
CA PRO A 2 -9.22 6.67 5.79
C PRO A 2 -8.42 7.93 5.38
N PHE A 3 -7.75 7.87 4.24
CA PHE A 3 -6.97 8.99 3.70
C PHE A 3 -7.91 10.05 3.11
N THR A 4 -7.70 11.33 3.44
CA THR A 4 -8.58 12.42 2.99
C THR A 4 -7.81 13.53 2.29
N ALA A 5 -8.25 13.91 1.09
CA ALA A 5 -7.64 14.97 0.31
C ALA A 5 -8.53 16.22 0.24
N LYS A 6 -7.98 17.39 0.55
CA LYS A 6 -8.64 18.69 0.44
C LYS A 6 -8.02 19.52 -0.69
N LYS A 7 -8.84 20.07 -1.57
CA LYS A 7 -8.39 20.99 -2.63
C LYS A 7 -8.43 22.43 -2.15
N VAL A 8 -7.34 23.17 -2.38
CA VAL A 8 -7.23 24.59 -2.06
C VAL A 8 -6.66 25.39 -3.24
N SER A 9 -7.11 26.63 -3.39
CA SER A 9 -6.55 27.56 -4.37
C SER A 9 -5.23 28.13 -3.85
N GLY A 10 -4.21 28.20 -4.70
CA GLY A 10 -2.86 28.64 -4.33
C GLY A 10 -2.78 30.07 -3.75
N ASN A 11 -3.79 30.91 -3.95
CA ASN A 11 -3.84 32.27 -3.42
C ASN A 11 -4.49 32.38 -2.04
N GLN A 12 -5.08 31.29 -1.51
CA GLN A 12 -5.95 31.32 -0.33
C GLN A 12 -5.33 30.81 0.97
N VAL A 13 -4.13 30.21 0.95
CA VAL A 13 -3.55 29.54 2.12
C VAL A 13 -2.11 29.99 2.36
N ARG A 14 -1.82 30.49 3.57
CA ARG A 14 -0.45 30.54 4.10
C ARG A 14 -0.08 29.11 4.48
N VAL A 15 0.86 28.51 3.75
CA VAL A 15 1.47 27.16 3.90
C VAL A 15 0.55 26.10 4.55
N PRO A 16 -0.03 25.17 3.78
CA PRO A 16 -0.86 24.09 4.32
C PRO A 16 -0.12 23.25 5.38
N ASP A 17 -0.84 22.85 6.43
CA ASP A 17 -0.34 21.98 7.51
C ASP A 17 -1.26 20.75 7.67
N PRO A 18 -1.16 19.76 6.75
CA PRO A 18 -1.99 18.56 6.78
C PRO A 18 -1.63 17.65 7.95
N ARG A 19 -2.65 17.07 8.60
CA ARG A 19 -2.44 16.04 9.63
C ARG A 19 -2.04 14.69 8.99
N PRO A 20 -1.48 13.73 9.78
CA PRO A 20 -1.27 12.38 9.29
C PRO A 20 -2.55 11.77 8.70
N GLY A 21 -2.44 11.19 7.50
CA GLY A 21 -3.56 10.67 6.73
C GLY A 21 -4.32 11.72 5.91
N GLU A 22 -3.88 12.98 5.91
CA GLU A 22 -4.47 14.05 5.11
C GLU A 22 -3.51 14.55 4.02
N ALA A 23 -4.09 15.02 2.92
CA ALA A 23 -3.36 15.69 1.87
C ALA A 23 -4.05 16.98 1.45
N THR A 24 -3.25 18.00 1.16
CA THR A 24 -3.73 19.25 0.58
C THR A 24 -3.24 19.39 -0.85
N VAL A 25 -4.17 19.42 -1.81
CA VAL A 25 -3.86 19.64 -3.23
C VAL A 25 -3.96 21.12 -3.53
N ILE A 26 -2.83 21.71 -3.93
CA ILE A 26 -2.74 23.12 -4.33
C ILE A 26 -2.98 23.21 -5.84
N SER A 27 -3.95 24.05 -6.21
CA SER A 27 -4.32 24.30 -7.60
C SER A 27 -4.19 25.79 -7.98
N ARG A 28 -3.83 26.05 -9.24
CA ARG A 28 -3.78 27.40 -9.83
C ARG A 28 -4.35 27.36 -11.25
N TYR A 29 -5.31 28.24 -11.54
CA TYR A 29 -6.05 28.28 -12.81
C TYR A 29 -6.70 26.93 -13.17
N GLY A 30 -7.30 26.27 -12.18
CA GLY A 30 -7.94 24.96 -12.37
C GLY A 30 -6.98 23.78 -12.58
N LYS A 31 -5.65 24.02 -12.57
CA LYS A 31 -4.65 22.96 -12.71
C LYS A 31 -3.99 22.66 -11.36
N GLU A 32 -3.89 21.39 -11.04
CA GLU A 32 -3.14 20.90 -9.88
C GLU A 32 -1.65 21.18 -10.07
N ARG A 33 -0.97 21.60 -9.01
CA ARG A 33 0.44 22.04 -9.06
C ARG A 33 1.30 21.35 -8.04
N ALA A 34 0.78 21.14 -6.84
CA ALA A 34 1.50 20.50 -5.76
C ALA A 34 0.51 19.76 -4.85
N ILE A 35 1.02 18.73 -4.18
CA ILE A 35 0.35 18.04 -3.09
C ILE A 35 1.24 18.22 -1.86
N VAL A 36 0.65 18.69 -0.77
CA VAL A 36 1.31 18.79 0.52
C VAL A 36 0.74 17.69 1.40
N ILE A 37 1.61 16.87 1.98
CA ILE A 37 1.26 15.77 2.88
C ILE A 37 2.08 15.88 4.17
N HIS A 38 1.65 15.18 5.21
CA HIS A 38 2.40 15.13 6.46
C HIS A 38 3.73 14.37 6.26
N PRO A 39 4.85 14.79 6.88
CA PRO A 39 6.15 14.14 6.71
C PRO A 39 6.15 12.63 6.99
N SER A 40 5.41 12.18 8.01
CA SER A 40 5.31 10.73 8.31
C SER A 40 4.70 9.92 7.17
N ASP A 41 3.76 10.51 6.42
CA ASP A 41 3.12 9.83 5.31
C ASP A 41 4.04 9.82 4.09
N PHE A 42 4.83 10.87 3.90
CA PHE A 42 5.89 10.89 2.89
C PHE A 42 6.92 9.79 3.13
N GLU A 43 7.43 9.66 4.36
CA GLU A 43 8.37 8.60 4.70
C GLU A 43 7.77 7.19 4.53
N ARG A 44 6.49 7.04 4.87
CA ARG A 44 5.78 5.77 4.65
C ARG A 44 5.66 5.42 3.17
N LEU A 45 5.47 6.41 2.31
CA LEU A 45 5.45 6.20 0.86
C LEU A 45 6.82 5.83 0.31
N ASN A 46 7.90 6.48 0.79
CA ASN A 46 9.27 6.12 0.40
C ASN A 46 9.60 4.67 0.81
N GLN A 47 9.27 4.27 2.04
CA GLN A 47 9.48 2.90 2.49
C GLN A 47 8.70 1.89 1.65
N LEU A 48 7.46 2.23 1.26
CA LEU A 48 6.67 1.39 0.38
C LEU A 48 7.31 1.28 -1.01
N GLU A 49 7.80 2.39 -1.56
CA GLU A 49 8.50 2.40 -2.84
C GLU A 49 9.77 1.53 -2.78
N GLU A 50 10.59 1.65 -1.74
CA GLU A 50 11.78 0.82 -1.53
C GLU A 50 11.44 -0.67 -1.48
N LEU A 51 10.38 -1.05 -0.74
CA LEU A 51 9.93 -2.43 -0.66
C LEU A 51 9.44 -2.96 -2.02
N LEU A 52 8.70 -2.15 -2.78
CA LEU A 52 8.21 -2.51 -4.10
C LEU A 52 9.36 -2.64 -5.12
N THR A 53 10.33 -1.72 -5.10
CA THR A 53 11.53 -1.80 -5.93
C THR A 53 12.36 -3.04 -5.57
N GLY A 54 12.53 -3.32 -4.28
CA GLY A 54 13.20 -4.54 -3.81
C GLY A 54 12.49 -5.80 -4.29
N ALA A 55 11.17 -5.86 -4.17
CA ALA A 55 10.37 -6.98 -4.65
C ALA A 55 10.42 -7.13 -6.18
N ALA A 56 10.42 -6.03 -6.94
CA ALA A 56 10.54 -6.06 -8.39
C ALA A 56 11.93 -6.53 -8.87
N ALA A 57 12.96 -6.37 -8.04
CA ALA A 57 14.30 -6.88 -8.32
C ALA A 57 14.48 -8.36 -7.96
N LEU A 58 13.54 -8.97 -7.24
CA LEU A 58 13.56 -10.41 -7.01
C LEU A 58 13.23 -11.12 -8.33
N GLU A 59 13.98 -12.20 -8.61
CA GLU A 59 13.61 -13.07 -9.72
C GLU A 59 12.17 -13.55 -9.54
N PRO A 60 11.34 -13.54 -10.59
CA PRO A 60 9.99 -14.07 -10.51
C PRO A 60 10.04 -15.50 -9.98
N ILE A 61 9.37 -15.74 -8.86
CA ILE A 61 9.24 -17.10 -8.33
C ILE A 61 8.52 -17.91 -9.39
N THR A 62 9.27 -18.79 -10.06
CA THR A 62 8.69 -19.73 -10.99
C THR A 62 8.04 -20.81 -10.14
N LEU A 63 6.71 -20.74 -10.03
CA LEU A 63 5.95 -21.76 -9.33
C LEU A 63 6.24 -23.13 -9.95
N SER A 64 6.54 -24.12 -9.11
CA SER A 64 6.68 -25.49 -9.59
C SER A 64 5.35 -25.99 -10.15
N ARG A 65 5.39 -27.03 -10.99
CA ARG A 65 4.17 -27.65 -11.52
C ARG A 65 3.26 -28.15 -10.40
N GLU A 66 3.87 -28.61 -9.32
CA GLU A 66 3.20 -29.09 -8.11
C GLU A 66 2.50 -27.94 -7.38
N ALA A 67 3.13 -26.77 -7.26
CA ALA A 67 2.54 -25.59 -6.63
C ALA A 67 1.35 -25.05 -7.44
N VAL A 68 1.47 -25.01 -8.77
CA VAL A 68 0.36 -24.62 -9.66
C VAL A 68 -0.79 -25.61 -9.55
N ARG A 69 -0.51 -26.92 -9.51
CA ARG A 69 -1.53 -27.96 -9.36
C ARG A 69 -2.22 -27.86 -7.99
N ALA A 70 -1.47 -27.70 -6.91
CA ALA A 70 -2.02 -27.54 -5.57
C ALA A 70 -2.92 -26.31 -5.47
N HIS A 71 -2.50 -25.17 -6.05
CA HIS A 71 -3.32 -23.96 -6.07
C HIS A 71 -4.59 -24.11 -6.91
N ALA A 72 -4.54 -24.86 -8.02
CA ALA A 72 -5.71 -25.13 -8.85
C ALA A 72 -6.69 -26.15 -8.21
N GLU A 73 -6.18 -27.04 -7.35
CA GLU A 73 -6.96 -28.03 -6.59
C GLU A 73 -7.56 -27.44 -5.30
N GLU A 74 -7.13 -26.24 -4.90
CA GLU A 74 -7.64 -25.52 -3.74
C GLU A 74 -9.10 -25.05 -4.00
N GLY A 75 -10.07 -25.87 -3.57
CA GLY A 75 -11.51 -25.60 -3.76
C GLY A 75 -12.05 -24.39 -3.00
N THR A 76 -11.24 -23.78 -2.13
CA THR A 76 -11.56 -22.55 -1.37
C THR A 76 -10.34 -21.63 -1.30
N PRO A 77 -10.08 -20.84 -2.36
CA PRO A 77 -9.01 -19.85 -2.31
C PRO A 77 -9.31 -18.81 -1.21
N GLY A 78 -8.45 -18.75 -0.18
CA GLY A 78 -8.41 -17.61 0.74
C GLY A 78 -9.09 -17.74 2.10
N GLU A 79 -9.52 -18.92 2.56
CA GLU A 79 -9.82 -19.10 3.99
C GLU A 79 -8.55 -19.50 4.75
N PRO A 80 -7.97 -18.62 5.59
CA PRO A 80 -6.80 -18.97 6.37
C PRO A 80 -7.14 -20.08 7.36
N ILE A 81 -6.30 -21.12 7.42
CA ILE A 81 -6.35 -22.12 8.47
C ILE A 81 -6.04 -21.41 9.80
N THR A 82 -7.04 -21.27 10.65
CA THR A 82 -6.94 -20.57 11.94
C THR A 82 -6.97 -21.51 13.14
N ASP A 83 -7.18 -22.81 12.91
CA ASP A 83 -7.17 -23.81 13.97
C ASP A 83 -5.74 -24.03 14.50
N PRO A 84 -5.47 -23.73 15.78
CA PRO A 84 -4.14 -23.92 16.39
C PRO A 84 -3.64 -25.37 16.35
N ALA A 85 -4.54 -26.36 16.40
CA ALA A 85 -4.16 -27.78 16.36
C ALA A 85 -3.64 -28.18 14.98
N VAL A 86 -4.31 -27.71 13.92
CA VAL A 86 -3.91 -27.97 12.53
C VAL A 86 -2.60 -27.25 12.18
N LEU A 87 -2.41 -26.03 12.66
CA LEU A 87 -1.16 -25.30 12.47
C LEU A 87 0.03 -25.99 13.16
N ALA A 88 -0.18 -26.56 14.35
CA ALA A 88 0.87 -27.30 15.06
C ALA A 88 1.27 -28.59 14.33
N GLU A 89 0.35 -29.26 13.63
CA GLU A 89 0.66 -30.45 12.82
C GLU A 89 1.43 -30.10 11.54
N LEU A 90 1.13 -28.96 10.91
CA LEU A 90 1.75 -28.54 9.65
C LEU A 90 3.14 -27.91 9.82
N PHE A 91 3.42 -27.26 10.96
CA PHE A 91 4.65 -26.48 11.20
C PHE A 91 5.47 -26.94 12.41
N GLY A 92 5.07 -28.04 13.06
CA GLY A 92 5.82 -28.72 14.13
C GLY A 92 6.72 -29.83 13.60
#